data_AF-A0A5C1ZXT8-F1
#
_entry.id   AF-A0A5C1ZXT8-F1
#
_cell.length_a   1.000
_cell.length_b   1.000
_cell.length_c   1.000
_cell.angle_alpha   90.00
_cell.angle_beta   90.00
_cell.angle_gamma   90.00
#
_symmetry.space_group_name_H-M   'P 1'
#
loop_
_entity.id
_entity.type
_entity.pdbx_description
1 polymer ?
#
loop_
_entity_poly.entity_id
_entity_poly.type
_entity_poly.pdbx_seq_one_letter_code
_entity_poly.pdbx_strand_id
1 'polypeptide(L)'
;MKLLAPVLWAMAALGVTWLVAVDSKESCTKHSNGCSTPLRLPCQEYFRPACDIHDNCYHCGTIFGISRKECDDAFLKDMNTLCKKLGSNSATCPARGKREVTSHRATSIAHSRLWKTALDQKSFLNRKARQVFFLLPTTCQGWAKNYHLAVKLAGANSYSVTTDLETCQGLEHCLPNH
;
A
#
# COMPACT_ATOMS: atom_id res chain seq x y z
N MET A 1 2.38 48.93 11.50
CA MET A 1 1.26 47.96 11.56
C MET A 1 0.13 48.46 10.66
N LYS A 2 -0.32 47.72 9.63
CA LYS A 2 -1.66 47.84 8.98
C LYS A 2 -1.90 47.06 7.67
N LEU A 3 -0.93 46.34 7.10
CA LEU A 3 -1.15 45.64 5.80
C LEU A 3 -1.59 44.17 5.88
N LEU A 4 -1.67 43.56 7.06
CA LEU A 4 -2.07 42.14 7.19
C LEU A 4 -3.59 41.91 7.22
N ALA A 5 -4.37 42.92 7.60
CA ALA A 5 -5.83 42.83 7.70
C ALA A 5 -6.53 42.53 6.35
N PRO A 6 -6.23 43.22 5.22
CA PRO A 6 -6.96 42.99 3.97
C PRO A 6 -6.71 41.60 3.37
N VAL A 7 -5.53 41.01 3.59
CA VAL A 7 -5.19 39.67 3.07
C VAL A 7 -6.05 38.59 3.75
N LEU A 8 -6.25 38.69 5.07
CA LEU A 8 -7.10 37.74 5.81
C LEU A 8 -8.58 37.82 5.37
N TRP A 9 -9.09 39.02 5.08
CA TRP A 9 -10.44 39.18 4.53
C TRP A 9 -10.58 38.66 3.11
N ALA A 10 -9.56 38.81 2.26
CA ALA A 10 -9.58 38.25 0.90
C ALA A 10 -9.66 36.72 0.92
N MET A 11 -8.93 36.05 1.83
CA MET A 11 -8.96 34.59 1.95
C MET A 11 -10.33 34.08 2.45
N ALA A 12 -10.97 34.81 3.38
CA ALA A 12 -12.31 34.48 3.86
C ALA A 12 -13.40 34.78 2.81
N ALA A 13 -13.32 35.92 2.12
CA ALA A 13 -14.29 36.32 1.10
C ALA A 13 -14.25 35.43 -0.15
N LEU A 14 -13.09 34.85 -0.48
CA LEU A 14 -12.95 33.89 -1.56
C LEU A 14 -13.46 32.48 -1.19
N GLY A 15 -13.99 32.27 0.02
CA GLY A 15 -14.54 30.97 0.43
C GLY A 15 -13.50 29.84 0.39
N VAL A 16 -12.20 30.16 0.34
CA VAL A 16 -11.13 29.17 0.30
C VAL A 16 -10.84 28.73 1.72
N THR A 17 -11.82 28.07 2.34
CA THR A 17 -11.50 27.11 3.39
C THR A 17 -10.70 26.02 2.70
N TRP A 18 -9.36 26.09 2.82
CA TRP A 18 -8.46 25.00 2.54
C TRP A 18 -8.73 23.87 3.55
N LEU A 19 -9.94 23.29 3.52
CA LEU A 19 -10.07 21.89 3.85
C LEU A 19 -9.47 21.17 2.65
N VAL A 20 -8.14 21.12 2.62
CA VAL A 20 -7.49 20.02 1.91
C VAL A 20 -7.98 18.81 2.68
N ALA A 21 -9.05 18.19 2.17
CA ALA A 21 -9.33 16.81 2.49
C ALA A 21 -8.08 16.08 1.99
N VAL A 22 -7.08 15.94 2.87
CA VAL A 22 -6.00 15.00 2.66
C VAL A 22 -6.73 13.72 2.31
N ASP A 23 -6.46 13.18 1.12
CA ASP A 23 -7.14 11.98 0.65
C ASP A 23 -7.01 10.96 1.77
N SER A 24 -8.12 10.48 2.32
CA SER A 24 -8.11 9.57 3.46
C SER A 24 -7.27 8.32 3.18
N LYS A 25 -7.04 7.98 1.89
CA LYS A 25 -6.10 6.93 1.49
C LYS A 25 -4.64 7.33 1.63
N GLU A 26 -4.30 8.58 1.32
CA GLU A 26 -2.94 9.11 1.48
C GLU A 26 -2.56 9.16 2.96
N SER A 27 -3.48 9.58 3.83
CA SER A 27 -3.23 9.59 5.28
C SER A 27 -2.91 8.19 5.82
N CYS A 28 -3.56 7.14 5.29
CA CYS A 28 -3.28 5.76 5.69
C CYS A 28 -1.92 5.24 5.22
N THR A 29 -1.10 6.04 4.54
CA THR A 29 0.28 5.66 4.21
C THR A 29 1.32 6.27 5.15
N LYS A 30 0.91 7.06 6.16
CA LYS A 30 1.81 7.84 7.04
C LYS A 30 2.94 7.00 7.66
N HIS A 31 2.61 5.84 8.24
CA HIS A 31 3.60 4.94 8.85
C HIS A 31 3.89 3.70 8.00
N SER A 32 3.45 3.70 6.73
CA SER A 32 3.61 2.56 5.84
C SER A 32 5.07 2.35 5.44
N ASN A 33 5.64 1.20 5.82
CA ASN A 33 6.82 0.63 5.15
C ASN A 33 6.41 -0.18 3.90
N GLY A 34 5.10 -0.40 3.74
CA GLY A 34 4.49 -1.17 2.69
C GLY A 34 4.42 -2.65 3.03
N CYS A 35 4.28 -3.49 2.01
CA CYS A 35 4.33 -4.94 2.23
C CYS A 35 5.78 -5.44 2.27
N SER A 36 6.66 -4.76 3.01
CA SER A 36 8.08 -5.10 3.07
C SER A 36 8.29 -6.30 3.98
N THR A 37 8.65 -7.44 3.39
CA THR A 37 9.00 -8.67 4.11
C THR A 37 10.46 -9.03 3.80
N PRO A 38 11.17 -9.76 4.69
CA PRO A 38 12.53 -10.25 4.41
C PRO A 38 12.63 -11.06 3.11
N LEU A 39 11.52 -11.69 2.72
CA LEU A 39 11.35 -12.40 1.45
C LEU A 39 10.62 -11.51 0.44
N ARG A 40 11.03 -11.52 -0.84
CA ARG A 40 10.20 -10.95 -1.91
C ARG A 40 9.06 -11.91 -2.21
N LEU A 41 7.87 -11.56 -1.73
CA LEU A 41 6.65 -12.32 -1.99
C LEU A 41 5.88 -11.67 -3.15
N PRO A 42 5.23 -12.46 -4.03
CA PRO A 42 4.31 -11.93 -5.04
C PRO A 42 3.03 -11.41 -4.37
N CYS A 43 2.16 -10.75 -5.13
CA CYS A 43 0.98 -10.04 -4.59
C CYS A 43 1.31 -8.80 -3.74
N GLN A 44 2.59 -8.44 -3.56
CA GLN A 44 3.01 -7.28 -2.75
C GLN A 44 2.22 -6.00 -3.06
N GLU A 45 2.10 -5.65 -4.35
CA GLU A 45 1.35 -4.46 -4.76
C GLU A 45 -0.16 -4.60 -4.54
N TYR A 46 -0.69 -5.81 -4.67
CA TYR A 46 -2.11 -6.09 -4.50
C TYR A 46 -2.53 -5.99 -3.03
N PHE A 47 -1.68 -6.47 -2.12
CA PHE A 47 -1.88 -6.39 -0.68
C PHE A 47 -1.49 -5.06 -0.07
N ARG A 48 -0.97 -4.11 -0.86
CA ARG A 48 -0.52 -2.80 -0.36
C ARG A 48 -1.54 -2.12 0.58
N PRO A 49 -2.85 -2.06 0.26
CA PRO A 49 -3.82 -1.45 1.16
C PRO A 49 -3.91 -2.12 2.54
N ALA A 50 -3.77 -3.44 2.61
CA ALA A 50 -3.80 -4.17 3.88
C ALA A 50 -2.50 -3.95 4.68
N CYS A 51 -1.36 -3.85 4.00
CA CYS A 51 -0.09 -3.57 4.65
C CYS A 51 -0.02 -2.13 5.20
N ASP A 52 -0.55 -1.16 4.45
CA ASP A 52 -0.59 0.24 4.89
C ASP A 52 -1.41 0.40 6.21
N ILE A 53 -2.56 -0.28 6.29
CA ILE A 53 -3.38 -0.35 7.53
C ILE A 53 -2.63 -1.07 8.66
N HIS A 54 -2.01 -2.23 8.37
CA HIS A 54 -1.27 -3.01 9.36
C HIS A 54 -0.09 -2.24 9.94
N ASP A 55 0.69 -1.55 9.11
CA ASP A 55 1.83 -0.73 9.55
C ASP A 55 1.38 0.41 10.46
N ASN A 56 0.28 1.11 10.13
CA ASN A 56 -0.30 2.11 11.03
C ASN A 56 -0.80 1.47 12.33
N CYS A 57 -1.38 0.27 12.28
CA CYS A 57 -1.82 -0.45 13.48
C CYS A 57 -0.64 -0.85 14.37
N TYR A 58 0.47 -1.30 13.78
CA TYR A 58 1.69 -1.59 14.51
C TYR A 58 2.29 -0.36 15.17
N HIS A 59 2.18 0.81 14.53
CA HIS A 59 2.65 2.06 15.11
C HIS A 59 1.69 2.64 16.16
N CYS A 60 0.40 2.72 15.85
CA CYS A 60 -0.59 3.48 16.62
C CYS A 60 -1.55 2.63 17.46
N GLY A 61 -1.61 1.31 17.24
CA GLY A 61 -2.64 0.44 17.82
C GLY A 61 -2.72 0.54 19.34
N THR A 62 -1.57 0.59 20.03
CA THR A 62 -1.52 0.71 21.50
C THR A 62 -2.23 1.95 22.04
N ILE A 63 -2.17 3.09 21.34
CA ILE A 63 -2.86 4.33 21.75
C ILE A 63 -4.38 4.14 21.72
N PHE A 64 -4.86 3.39 20.74
CA PHE A 64 -6.28 3.10 20.55
C PHE A 64 -6.73 1.78 21.21
N GLY A 65 -5.88 1.20 22.07
CA GLY A 65 -6.21 -0.05 22.79
C GLY A 65 -6.27 -1.30 21.90
N ILE A 66 -5.73 -1.25 20.68
CA ILE A 66 -5.68 -2.38 19.74
C ILE A 66 -4.39 -3.15 19.99
N SER A 67 -4.50 -4.44 20.32
CA SER A 67 -3.35 -5.30 20.53
C SER A 67 -2.66 -5.70 19.22
N ARG A 68 -1.38 -6.08 19.32
CA ARG A 68 -0.64 -6.68 18.19
C ARG A 68 -1.40 -7.83 17.52
N LYS A 69 -2.03 -8.70 18.32
CA LYS A 69 -2.78 -9.84 17.81
C LYS A 69 -3.97 -9.37 16.96
N GLU A 70 -4.67 -8.32 17.39
CA GLU A 70 -5.77 -7.75 16.63
C GLU A 70 -5.29 -7.10 15.33
N CYS A 71 -4.13 -6.41 15.34
CA CYS A 71 -3.50 -5.94 14.10
C CYS A 71 -3.21 -7.09 13.12
N ASP A 72 -2.61 -8.18 13.60
CA ASP A 72 -2.27 -9.34 12.78
C ASP A 72 -3.50 -10.06 12.22
N ASP A 73 -4.53 -10.25 13.05
CA ASP A 73 -5.79 -10.88 12.65
C ASP A 73 -6.53 -10.03 11.60
N ALA A 74 -6.55 -8.71 11.80
CA ALA A 74 -7.12 -7.76 10.84
C ALA A 74 -6.34 -7.76 9.52
N PHE A 75 -5.01 -7.80 9.57
CA PHE A 75 -4.17 -7.87 8.37
C PHE A 75 -4.49 -9.09 7.50
N LEU A 76 -4.63 -10.27 8.11
CA LEU A 76 -5.03 -11.47 7.39
C LEU A 76 -6.46 -11.34 6.82
N LYS A 77 -7.39 -10.77 7.59
CA LYS A 77 -8.77 -10.53 7.15
C LYS A 77 -8.83 -9.59 5.95
N ASP A 78 -8.04 -8.52 5.94
CA ASP A 78 -8.02 -7.51 4.88
C ASP A 78 -7.41 -8.06 3.60
N MET A 79 -6.28 -8.78 3.69
CA MET A 79 -5.71 -9.48 2.53
C MET A 79 -6.72 -10.48 1.94
N ASN A 80 -7.44 -11.24 2.76
CA ASN A 80 -8.48 -12.14 2.28
C ASN A 80 -9.67 -11.40 1.65
N THR A 81 -10.03 -10.22 2.17
CA THR A 81 -11.06 -9.37 1.58
C THR A 81 -10.64 -8.86 0.22
N LEU A 82 -9.37 -8.47 0.05
CA LEU A 82 -8.79 -8.17 -1.26
C LEU A 82 -8.85 -9.39 -2.18
N CYS A 83 -8.50 -10.58 -1.70
CA CYS A 83 -8.59 -11.80 -2.52
C CYS A 83 -10.01 -12.11 -2.99
N LYS A 84 -11.03 -11.90 -2.13
CA LYS A 84 -12.44 -12.10 -2.50
C LYS A 84 -12.88 -11.20 -3.66
N LYS A 85 -12.31 -10.00 -3.78
CA LYS A 85 -12.59 -9.08 -4.90
C LYS A 85 -12.13 -9.62 -6.26
N LEU A 86 -11.24 -10.60 -6.30
CA LEU A 86 -10.80 -11.25 -7.55
C LEU A 86 -11.82 -12.26 -8.10
N GLY A 87 -12.83 -12.65 -7.31
CA GLY A 87 -13.79 -13.69 -7.70
C GLY A 87 -13.11 -15.01 -8.06
N SER A 88 -13.56 -15.65 -9.14
CA SER A 88 -12.99 -16.92 -9.64
C SER A 88 -11.51 -16.82 -10.05
N ASN A 89 -10.98 -15.61 -10.26
CA ASN A 89 -9.57 -15.37 -10.63
C ASN A 89 -8.64 -15.27 -9.40
N SER A 90 -9.09 -15.69 -8.22
CA SER A 90 -8.31 -15.65 -6.98
C SER A 90 -7.01 -16.45 -7.02
N ALA A 91 -6.78 -17.27 -8.04
CA ALA A 91 -5.53 -18.02 -8.21
C ALA A 91 -4.30 -17.12 -8.39
N THR A 92 -4.46 -15.92 -8.97
CA THR A 92 -3.33 -15.01 -9.21
C THR A 92 -3.68 -13.58 -8.84
N CYS A 93 -2.85 -12.94 -8.03
CA CYS A 93 -2.97 -11.51 -7.78
C CYS A 93 -2.59 -10.74 -9.04
N PRO A 94 -3.39 -9.75 -9.47
CA PRO A 94 -2.96 -8.87 -10.54
C PRO A 94 -1.72 -8.11 -10.07
N ALA A 95 -0.61 -8.22 -10.81
CA ALA A 95 0.36 -7.13 -10.79
C ALA A 95 -0.41 -5.87 -11.20
N ARG A 96 -0.18 -4.71 -10.55
CA ARG A 96 -0.81 -3.46 -11.03
C ARG A 96 -0.57 -3.43 -12.52
N GLY A 97 -1.64 -3.42 -13.32
CA GLY A 97 -1.50 -3.27 -14.76
C GLY A 97 -0.56 -2.09 -14.95
N LYS A 98 0.56 -2.28 -15.66
CA LYS A 98 1.33 -1.13 -16.15
C LYS A 98 0.27 -0.18 -16.68
N ARG A 99 0.15 1.03 -16.12
CA ARG A 99 -0.69 2.05 -16.74
C ARG A 99 -0.33 1.99 -18.21
N GLU A 100 -1.31 1.72 -19.05
CA GLU A 100 -1.11 1.75 -20.48
C GLU A 100 -0.68 3.20 -20.75
N VAL A 101 0.62 3.40 -20.90
CA VAL A 101 1.15 4.66 -21.39
C VAL A 101 0.70 4.65 -22.83
N THR A 102 -0.39 5.35 -23.11
CA THR A 102 -0.86 5.54 -24.48
C THR A 102 0.32 6.05 -25.30
N SER A 103 0.66 5.28 -26.32
CA SER A 103 1.86 5.40 -27.15
C SER A 103 2.08 6.81 -27.72
N HIS A 104 1.04 7.64 -27.78
CA HIS A 104 1.12 9.01 -28.29
C HIS A 104 2.13 9.92 -27.57
N ARG A 105 2.58 9.57 -26.35
CA ARG A 105 3.64 10.31 -25.63
C ARG A 105 4.99 9.59 -25.61
N ALA A 106 5.13 8.48 -26.31
CA ALA A 106 6.38 7.74 -26.39
C ALA A 106 7.39 8.55 -27.20
N THR A 107 8.47 9.00 -26.56
CA THR A 107 9.58 9.67 -27.24
C THR A 107 10.20 8.75 -28.30
N SER A 108 10.89 9.31 -29.30
CA SER A 108 11.58 8.55 -30.37
C SER A 108 12.47 7.41 -29.85
N ILE A 109 12.98 7.55 -28.61
CA ILE A 109 13.71 6.52 -27.85
C ILE A 109 12.94 5.20 -27.75
N ALA A 110 11.63 5.26 -27.51
CA ALA A 110 10.76 4.08 -27.39
C ALA A 110 10.61 3.30 -28.71
N HIS A 111 10.84 3.94 -29.86
CA HIS A 111 10.79 3.28 -31.17
C HIS A 111 12.14 2.69 -31.60
N SER A 112 13.23 2.95 -30.86
CA SER A 112 14.53 2.37 -31.21
C SER A 112 14.49 0.84 -31.08
N ARG A 113 15.08 0.13 -32.06
CA ARG A 113 15.18 -1.34 -32.02
C ARG A 113 15.90 -1.82 -30.76
N LEU A 114 16.90 -1.07 -30.31
CA LEU A 114 17.64 -1.34 -29.08
C LEU A 114 16.73 -1.32 -27.84
N TRP A 115 15.79 -0.35 -27.75
CA TRP A 115 14.80 -0.35 -26.67
C TRP A 115 13.84 -1.52 -26.76
N LYS A 116 13.38 -1.88 -27.96
CA LYS A 116 12.51 -3.06 -28.14
C LYS A 116 13.20 -4.32 -27.64
N THR A 117 14.45 -4.56 -28.04
CA THR A 117 15.23 -5.72 -27.57
C THR A 117 15.47 -5.68 -26.06
N ALA A 118 15.78 -4.52 -25.48
CA ALA A 118 15.93 -4.36 -24.04
C ALA A 118 14.62 -4.62 -23.27
N LEU A 119 13.49 -4.15 -23.81
CA LEU A 119 12.16 -4.40 -23.26
C LEU A 119 11.76 -5.88 -23.39
N ASP A 120 12.07 -6.52 -24.50
CA ASP A 120 11.82 -7.95 -24.73
C ASP A 120 12.67 -8.81 -23.81
N GLN A 121 13.96 -8.50 -23.66
CA GLN A 121 14.85 -9.18 -22.72
C GLN A 121 14.40 -9.00 -21.27
N LYS A 122 13.98 -7.78 -20.89
CA LYS A 122 13.38 -7.52 -19.57
C LYS A 122 12.06 -8.27 -19.41
N SER A 123 11.24 -8.38 -20.44
CA SER A 123 9.99 -9.14 -20.42
C SER A 123 10.25 -10.64 -20.25
N PHE A 124 11.29 -11.16 -20.89
CA PHE A 124 11.71 -12.57 -20.80
C PHE A 124 12.26 -12.90 -19.42
N LEU A 125 13.10 -12.03 -18.85
CA LEU A 125 13.57 -12.16 -17.46
C LEU A 125 12.40 -12.08 -16.48
N ASN A 126 11.43 -11.20 -16.72
CA ASN A 126 10.20 -11.13 -15.92
C ASN A 126 9.34 -12.39 -16.09
N ARG A 127 9.27 -12.98 -17.29
CA ARG A 127 8.60 -14.26 -17.55
C ARG A 127 9.30 -15.42 -16.84
N LYS A 128 10.63 -15.49 -16.86
CA LYS A 128 11.40 -16.48 -16.11
C LYS A 128 11.26 -16.31 -14.60
N ALA A 129 11.29 -15.07 -14.10
CA ALA A 129 10.97 -14.79 -12.71
C ALA A 129 9.55 -15.25 -12.37
N ARG A 130 8.55 -14.97 -13.22
CA ARG A 130 7.21 -15.55 -13.03
C ARG A 130 7.25 -17.08 -13.03
N GLN A 131 7.97 -17.73 -13.95
CA GLN A 131 8.03 -19.20 -14.07
C GLN A 131 8.71 -19.89 -12.88
N VAL A 132 9.81 -19.34 -12.35
CA VAL A 132 10.48 -19.88 -11.14
C VAL A 132 9.56 -19.75 -9.92
N PHE A 133 8.76 -18.69 -9.86
CA PHE A 133 7.79 -18.48 -8.78
C PHE A 133 6.45 -19.22 -9.00
N PHE A 134 6.10 -19.62 -10.23
CA PHE A 134 4.93 -20.44 -10.57
C PHE A 134 5.01 -21.89 -10.05
N LEU A 135 6.16 -22.34 -9.54
CA LEU A 135 6.34 -23.71 -9.07
C LEU A 135 5.61 -24.03 -7.75
N LEU A 136 4.99 -23.04 -7.09
CA LEU A 136 3.99 -23.28 -6.06
C LEU A 136 2.71 -22.53 -6.48
N PRO A 137 1.67 -23.23 -6.99
CA PRO A 137 0.38 -22.60 -7.25
C PRO A 137 -0.27 -22.28 -5.91
N THR A 138 0.12 -21.16 -5.32
CA THR A 138 -0.55 -20.61 -4.15
C THR A 138 -1.56 -19.58 -4.65
N THR A 139 -2.82 -19.80 -4.28
CA THR A 139 -3.90 -18.83 -4.49
C THR A 139 -3.54 -17.50 -3.82
N CYS A 140 -4.26 -16.43 -4.15
CA CYS A 140 -4.18 -15.16 -3.43
C CYS A 140 -4.30 -15.37 -1.91
N GLN A 141 -5.21 -16.25 -1.48
CA GLN A 141 -5.35 -16.60 -0.06
C GLN A 141 -4.14 -17.35 0.50
N GLY A 142 -3.50 -18.19 -0.29
CA GLY A 142 -2.21 -18.81 0.05
C GLY A 142 -1.13 -17.74 0.27
N TRP A 143 -1.02 -16.75 -0.61
CA TRP A 143 -0.11 -15.63 -0.42
C TRP A 143 -0.46 -14.78 0.80
N ALA A 144 -1.74 -14.52 1.06
CA ALA A 144 -2.18 -13.81 2.25
C ALA A 144 -1.71 -14.50 3.54
N LYS A 145 -1.79 -15.84 3.61
CA LYS A 145 -1.27 -16.62 4.74
C LYS A 145 0.24 -16.52 4.87
N ASN A 146 0.98 -16.56 3.76
CA ASN A 146 2.44 -16.42 3.77
C ASN A 146 2.88 -15.03 4.26
N TYR A 147 2.21 -13.97 3.81
CA TYR A 147 2.45 -12.61 4.31
C TYR A 147 2.17 -12.49 5.80
N HIS A 148 1.00 -12.95 6.23
CA HIS A 148 0.61 -12.91 7.64
C HIS A 148 1.62 -13.67 8.51
N LEU A 149 2.05 -14.87 8.10
CA LEU A 149 3.08 -15.62 8.83
C LEU A 149 4.42 -14.89 8.88
N ALA A 150 4.88 -14.35 7.75
CA ALA A 150 6.15 -13.63 7.68
C ALA A 150 6.17 -12.39 8.58
N VAL A 151 5.11 -11.58 8.53
CA VAL A 151 4.97 -10.37 9.34
C VAL A 151 4.79 -10.69 10.82
N LYS A 152 4.00 -11.71 11.16
CA LYS A 152 3.81 -12.14 12.56
C LYS A 152 5.11 -12.59 13.22
N LEU A 153 5.98 -13.28 12.47
CA LEU A 153 7.27 -13.78 12.97
C LEU A 153 8.35 -12.71 12.96
N ALA A 154 8.51 -11.99 11.85
CA ALA A 154 9.61 -11.04 11.67
C ALA A 154 9.30 -9.63 12.21
N GLY A 155 8.03 -9.24 12.23
CA GLY A 155 7.57 -7.92 12.66
C GLY A 155 7.24 -7.82 14.15
N ALA A 156 7.37 -8.89 14.94
CA ALA A 156 6.98 -8.88 16.34
C ALA A 156 7.60 -7.72 17.16
N ASN A 157 8.85 -7.37 16.84
CA ASN A 157 9.59 -6.28 17.50
C ASN A 157 9.26 -4.88 16.93
N SER A 158 8.53 -4.81 15.83
CA SER A 158 8.12 -3.55 15.20
C SER A 158 6.80 -3.01 15.76
N TYR A 159 6.08 -3.80 16.55
CA TYR A 159 4.89 -3.35 17.24
C TYR A 159 5.27 -2.38 18.36
N SER A 160 4.74 -1.16 18.27
CA SER A 160 5.09 -0.08 19.16
C SER A 160 4.29 -0.16 20.47
N VAL A 161 4.99 -0.32 21.59
CA VAL A 161 4.39 -0.35 22.94
C VAL A 161 4.22 1.06 23.52
N THR A 162 5.00 2.02 23.02
CA THR A 162 4.97 3.42 23.44
C THR A 162 4.91 4.28 22.19
N THR A 163 3.87 5.11 22.03
CA THR A 163 3.74 6.01 20.88
C THR A 163 3.09 7.30 21.34
N ASP A 164 3.47 8.40 20.70
CA ASP A 164 2.93 9.72 21.02
C ASP A 164 1.58 9.93 20.32
N LEU A 165 0.65 10.60 21.00
CA LEU A 165 -0.69 10.82 20.47
C LEU A 165 -0.68 11.69 19.20
N GLU A 166 0.25 12.65 19.10
CA GLU A 166 0.35 13.56 17.95
C GLU A 166 0.76 12.81 16.68
N THR A 167 1.59 11.77 16.79
CA THR A 167 2.01 10.98 15.61
C THR A 167 0.86 10.13 15.05
N CYS A 168 -0.16 9.86 15.85
CA CYS A 168 -1.31 9.03 15.51
C CYS A 168 -2.62 9.82 15.33
N GLN A 169 -2.59 11.14 15.46
CA GLN A 169 -3.75 11.99 15.25
C GLN A 169 -4.30 11.83 13.82
N GLY A 170 -5.62 11.62 13.72
CA GLY A 170 -6.31 11.47 12.44
C GLY A 170 -6.01 10.16 11.70
N LEU A 171 -5.42 9.16 12.37
CA LEU A 171 -5.22 7.82 11.81
C LEU A 171 -6.20 6.77 12.32
N GLU A 172 -7.13 7.12 13.22
CA GLU A 172 -8.11 6.19 13.77
C GLU A 172 -8.91 5.47 12.68
N HIS A 173 -9.33 6.19 11.63
CA HIS A 173 -10.03 5.61 10.47
C HIS A 173 -9.15 4.70 9.58
N CYS A 174 -7.84 4.68 9.80
CA CYS A 174 -6.88 3.81 9.13
C CYS A 174 -6.53 2.58 9.97
N LEU A 175 -7.14 2.40 11.15
CA LEU A 175 -6.93 1.26 12.02
C LEU A 175 -8.01 0.20 11.82
N PRO A 176 -7.73 -1.07 12.17
CA PRO A 176 -8.74 -2.11 12.17
C PRO A 176 -10.00 -1.69 12.94
N ASN A 177 -11.17 -2.05 12.39
CA ASN A 177 -12.52 -1.78 12.92
C ASN A 177 -13.18 -0.44 12.53
N HIS A 178 -12.56 0.35 11.64
CA HIS A 178 -13.21 1.44 10.91
C HIS A 178 -13.42 1.08 9.44
#